data_AF-A0A661NWV7-F1
#
_entry.id   AF-A0A661NWV7-F1
#
_cell.length_a   1.000
_cell.length_b   1.000
_cell.length_c   1.000
_cell.angle_alpha   90.00
_cell.angle_beta   90.00
_cell.angle_gamma   90.00
#
_symmetry.space_group_name_H-M   'P 1'
#
loop_
_entity.id
_entity.type
_entity.pdbx_description
1 polymer ?
#
loop_
_entity_poly.entity_id
_entity_poly.type
_entity_poly.pdbx_seq_one_letter_code
_entity_poly.pdbx_strand_id
1 'polypeptide(L)'
;MSLYSYVRKEAVLSSQIEGTQSSLADLLLHENRAVPGVPLDDVKEVSNYIAAIDHGIELLESLPLCLRLIRDVHRAHVSGTRGGHQTPGELRTTQNWISGSMPGNAVFVPPLAHEVPA
;
A
#
# COMPACT_ATOMS: atom_id res chain seq x y z
N MET A 1 -19.75 4.90 11.14
CA MET A 1 -18.89 6.00 11.64
C MET A 1 -17.73 5.51 12.53
N SER A 2 -17.89 4.48 13.37
CA SER A 2 -16.79 3.93 14.19
C SER A 2 -15.67 3.27 13.35
N LEU A 3 -16.01 2.30 12.48
CA LEU A 3 -15.04 1.55 11.67
C LEU A 3 -14.17 2.44 10.77
N TYR A 4 -14.76 3.49 10.20
CA TYR A 4 -14.10 4.41 9.28
C TYR A 4 -12.95 5.20 9.94
N SER A 5 -13.09 5.56 11.22
CA SER A 5 -12.02 6.20 11.99
C SER A 5 -10.90 5.22 12.34
N TYR A 6 -11.24 3.96 12.62
CA TYR A 6 -10.25 2.91 12.89
C TYR A 6 -9.40 2.60 11.66
N VAL A 7 -10.01 2.44 10.48
CA VAL A 7 -9.28 2.18 9.23
C VAL A 7 -8.30 3.31 8.91
N ARG A 8 -8.69 4.57 9.10
CA ARG A 8 -7.77 5.72 8.92
C ARG A 8 -6.59 5.71 9.88
N LYS A 9 -6.86 5.44 11.16
CA LYS A 9 -5.81 5.36 12.18
C LYS A 9 -4.85 4.21 11.87
N GLU A 10 -5.38 3.07 11.45
CA GLU A 10 -4.60 1.90 11.06
C GLU A 10 -3.77 2.18 9.81
N ALA A 11 -4.35 2.78 8.77
CA ALA A 11 -3.65 3.18 7.55
C ALA A 11 -2.45 4.10 7.82
N VAL A 12 -2.63 5.11 8.70
CA VAL A 12 -1.54 6.00 9.11
C VAL A 12 -0.43 5.23 9.84
N LEU A 13 -0.79 4.39 10.82
CA LEU A 13 0.19 3.64 11.60
C LEU A 13 0.95 2.60 10.75
N SER A 14 0.24 1.92 9.85
CA SER A 14 0.82 0.95 8.92
C SER A 14 1.78 1.62 7.94
N SER A 15 1.35 2.74 7.33
CA SER A 15 2.21 3.50 6.41
C SER A 15 3.46 4.08 7.10
N GLN A 16 3.40 4.39 8.40
CA GLN A 16 4.56 4.87 9.16
C GLN A 16 5.63 3.78 9.34
N ILE A 17 5.22 2.51 9.47
CA ILE A 17 6.16 1.37 9.50
C ILE A 17 6.93 1.28 8.18
N GLU A 18 6.27 1.61 7.07
CA GLU A 18 6.87 1.61 5.73
C GLU A 18 7.68 2.89 5.41
N GLY A 19 7.72 3.85 6.33
CA GLY A 19 8.57 5.04 6.26
C GLY A 19 7.87 6.34 5.88
N THR A 20 6.54 6.35 5.72
CA THR A 20 5.80 7.61 5.52
C THR A 20 5.90 8.52 6.75
N GLN A 21 5.97 9.83 6.53
CA GLN A 21 6.00 10.85 7.57
C GLN A 21 4.67 11.63 7.61
N SER A 22 3.55 10.90 7.65
CA SER A 22 2.21 11.50 7.72
C SER A 22 1.53 11.26 9.08
N SER A 23 0.77 12.25 9.54
CA SER A 23 -0.11 12.13 10.71
C SER A 23 -1.59 12.01 10.31
N LEU A 24 -2.44 11.60 11.26
CA LEU A 24 -3.89 11.60 11.06
C LEU A 24 -4.43 13.01 10.76
N ALA A 25 -3.82 14.06 11.32
CA ALA A 25 -4.20 15.44 11.05
C ALA A 25 -3.90 15.82 9.59
N ASP A 26 -2.75 15.42 9.06
CA ASP A 26 -2.36 15.68 7.67
C ASP A 26 -3.31 15.01 6.67
N LEU A 27 -3.72 13.77 6.96
CA LEU A 27 -4.73 13.05 6.18
C LEU A 27 -6.07 13.80 6.18
N LEU A 28 -6.57 14.21 7.34
CA LEU A 28 -7.84 14.93 7.47
C LEU A 28 -7.82 16.32 6.81
N LEU A 29 -6.67 17.00 6.83
CA LEU A 29 -6.47 18.27 6.15
C LEU A 29 -6.50 18.10 4.63
N HIS A 30 -5.81 17.07 4.12
CA HIS A 30 -5.81 16.72 2.70
C HIS A 30 -7.21 16.37 2.19
N GLU A 31 -7.97 15.56 2.92
CA GLU A 31 -9.35 15.22 2.57
C GLU A 31 -10.26 16.46 2.50
N ASN A 32 -10.03 17.45 3.37
CA ASN A 32 -10.76 18.72 3.38
C ASN A 32 -10.23 19.74 2.35
N ARG A 33 -9.32 19.34 1.44
CA ARG A 33 -8.69 20.19 0.41
C ARG A 33 -7.99 21.43 0.99
N ALA A 34 -7.59 21.36 2.25
CA ALA A 34 -7.01 22.49 2.97
C ALA A 34 -5.50 22.30 3.13
N VAL A 35 -4.76 23.32 2.69
CA VAL A 35 -3.37 23.67 3.05
C VAL A 35 -2.24 23.23 2.07
N PRO A 36 -1.49 24.21 1.52
CA PRO A 36 -0.17 23.99 0.92
C PRO A 36 0.88 23.62 1.98
N GLY A 37 1.66 22.55 1.77
CA GLY A 37 2.79 22.18 2.64
C GLY A 37 2.78 20.74 3.17
N VAL A 38 1.70 20.00 2.94
CA VAL A 38 1.62 18.57 3.28
C VAL A 38 2.46 17.74 2.29
N PRO A 39 3.26 16.76 2.74
CA PRO A 39 3.95 15.84 1.84
C PRO A 39 2.92 15.00 1.06
N LEU A 40 2.62 15.46 -0.16
CA LEU A 40 1.53 14.94 -0.98
C LEU A 40 1.67 13.44 -1.27
N ASP A 41 2.90 12.94 -1.40
CA ASP A 41 3.15 11.52 -1.69
C ASP A 41 2.80 10.62 -0.49
N ASP A 42 3.18 11.03 0.73
CA ASP A 42 2.89 10.25 1.94
C ASP A 42 1.38 10.20 2.22
N VAL A 43 0.69 11.33 2.06
CA VAL A 43 -0.76 11.36 2.27
C VAL A 43 -1.51 10.62 1.17
N LYS A 44 -0.97 10.61 -0.06
CA LYS A 44 -1.52 9.82 -1.14
C LYS A 44 -1.38 8.31 -0.89
N GLU A 45 -0.26 7.85 -0.33
CA GLU A 45 -0.08 6.46 0.07
C GLU A 45 -1.12 6.02 1.12
N VAL A 46 -1.34 6.86 2.15
CA VAL A 46 -2.39 6.60 3.16
C VAL A 46 -3.80 6.65 2.55
N SER A 47 -4.07 7.59 1.66
CA SER A 47 -5.37 7.72 0.99
C SER A 47 -5.66 6.52 0.09
N ASN A 48 -4.65 6.07 -0.67
CA ASN A 48 -4.74 4.89 -1.50
C ASN A 48 -4.92 3.61 -0.68
N TYR A 49 -4.29 3.51 0.50
CA TYR A 49 -4.49 2.39 1.41
C TYR A 49 -5.97 2.23 1.79
N ILE A 50 -6.62 3.34 2.20
CA ILE A 50 -8.06 3.34 2.55
C ILE A 50 -8.89 2.94 1.34
N ALA A 51 -8.64 3.57 0.18
CA ALA A 51 -9.37 3.26 -1.06
C ALA A 51 -9.18 1.80 -1.50
N ALA A 52 -7.98 1.22 -1.31
CA ALA A 52 -7.68 -0.16 -1.64
C ALA A 52 -8.41 -1.15 -0.72
N ILE A 53 -8.54 -0.84 0.57
CA ILE A 53 -9.34 -1.66 1.50
C ILE A 53 -10.81 -1.62 1.12
N ASP A 54 -11.38 -0.43 0.92
CA ASP A 54 -12.79 -0.28 0.55
C ASP A 54 -13.07 -1.05 -0.76
N HIS A 55 -12.20 -0.88 -1.75
CA HIS A 55 -12.27 -1.62 -3.01
C HIS A 55 -12.17 -3.14 -2.82
N GLY A 56 -11.26 -3.62 -1.96
CA GLY A 56 -11.11 -5.04 -1.65
C GLY A 56 -12.36 -5.64 -1.00
N ILE A 57 -13.00 -4.89 -0.09
CA ILE A 57 -14.24 -5.32 0.57
C ILE A 57 -15.38 -5.44 -0.44
N GLU A 58 -15.52 -4.48 -1.36
CA GLU A 58 -16.50 -4.55 -2.44
C GLU A 58 -16.24 -5.77 -3.36
N LEU A 59 -14.97 -6.03 -3.72
CA LEU A 59 -14.61 -7.17 -4.54
C LEU A 59 -14.94 -8.51 -3.86
N LEU A 60 -14.80 -8.62 -2.53
CA LEU A 60 -15.13 -9.83 -1.76
C LEU A 60 -16.59 -10.25 -1.88
N GLU A 61 -17.50 -9.35 -2.25
CA GLU A 61 -18.90 -9.71 -2.50
C GLU A 61 -19.07 -10.63 -3.72
N SER A 62 -18.12 -10.60 -4.65
CA SER A 62 -18.16 -11.35 -5.91
C SER A 62 -16.96 -12.29 -6.13
N LEU A 63 -15.87 -12.08 -5.38
CA LEU A 63 -14.63 -12.82 -5.49
C LEU A 63 -14.29 -13.52 -4.18
N PRO A 64 -13.85 -14.80 -4.21
CA PRO A 64 -13.18 -15.37 -3.06
C PRO A 64 -11.84 -14.65 -2.83
N LEU A 65 -11.25 -14.84 -1.65
CA LEU A 65 -9.86 -14.44 -1.41
C LEU A 65 -8.95 -15.20 -2.39
N CYS A 66 -8.46 -14.50 -3.41
CA CYS A 66 -7.73 -15.07 -4.53
C CYS A 66 -6.68 -14.08 -5.06
N LEU A 67 -5.78 -14.57 -5.91
CA LEU A 67 -4.71 -13.74 -6.49
C LEU A 67 -5.26 -12.56 -7.30
N ARG A 68 -6.39 -12.72 -8.01
CA ARG A 68 -7.05 -11.60 -8.72
C ARG A 68 -7.38 -10.46 -7.76
N LEU A 69 -8.03 -10.78 -6.63
CA LEU A 69 -8.37 -9.81 -5.61
C LEU A 69 -7.13 -9.12 -5.04
N ILE A 70 -6.11 -9.90 -4.65
CA ILE A 70 -4.87 -9.36 -4.07
C ILE A 70 -4.18 -8.40 -5.06
N ARG A 71 -4.15 -8.77 -6.34
CA ARG A 71 -3.55 -7.96 -7.41
C ARG A 71 -4.32 -6.66 -7.66
N ASP A 72 -5.65 -6.69 -7.63
CA ASP A 72 -6.47 -5.48 -7.81
C ASP A 72 -6.33 -4.53 -6.61
N VAL A 73 -6.34 -5.06 -5.38
CA VAL A 73 -6.08 -4.29 -4.16
C VAL A 73 -4.67 -3.70 -4.18
N HIS A 74 -3.65 -4.48 -4.55
CA HIS A 74 -2.27 -4.00 -4.68
C HIS A 74 -2.18 -2.85 -5.70
N ARG A 75 -2.84 -2.99 -6.86
CA ARG A 75 -2.89 -1.95 -7.89
C ARG A 75 -3.46 -0.65 -7.33
N ALA A 76 -4.60 -0.71 -6.65
CA ALA A 76 -5.23 0.48 -6.05
C ALA A 76 -4.30 1.14 -5.02
N HIS A 77 -3.63 0.34 -4.19
CA HIS A 77 -2.77 0.84 -3.12
C HIS A 77 -1.54 1.61 -3.65
N VAL A 78 -0.81 1.07 -4.62
CA VAL A 78 0.45 1.68 -5.09
C VAL A 78 0.26 2.67 -6.25
N SER A 79 -0.96 2.85 -6.76
CA SER A 79 -1.19 3.68 -7.94
C SER A 79 -0.85 5.16 -7.73
N GLY A 80 0.11 5.66 -8.50
CA GLY A 80 0.53 7.06 -8.45
C GLY A 80 1.25 7.45 -7.17
N THR A 81 1.76 6.49 -6.40
CA THR A 81 2.66 6.71 -5.25
C THR A 81 4.11 6.51 -5.67
N ARG A 82 5.07 6.62 -4.73
CA ARG A 82 6.48 6.32 -4.98
C ARG A 82 6.69 4.88 -5.49
N GLY A 83 5.86 3.95 -5.03
CA GLY A 83 5.83 2.56 -5.47
C GLY A 83 5.15 2.32 -6.82
N GLY A 84 4.48 3.31 -7.39
CA GLY A 84 3.64 3.15 -8.59
C GLY A 84 4.39 2.77 -9.86
N HIS A 85 5.72 2.91 -9.89
CA HIS A 85 6.56 2.47 -11.00
C HIS A 85 6.97 0.98 -10.88
N GLN A 86 6.72 0.35 -9.73
CA GLN A 86 7.07 -1.04 -9.43
C GLN A 86 5.92 -1.99 -9.77
N THR A 87 5.50 -1.98 -11.05
CA THR A 87 4.49 -2.89 -11.64
C THR A 87 3.23 -3.11 -10.77
N PRO A 88 2.35 -2.09 -10.64
CA PRO A 88 1.14 -2.17 -9.84
C PRO A 88 0.24 -3.36 -10.24
N GLY A 89 -0.19 -4.13 -9.25
CA GLY A 89 -1.05 -5.30 -9.44
C GLY A 89 -0.41 -6.50 -10.14
N GLU A 90 0.90 -6.50 -10.34
CA GLU A 90 1.63 -7.64 -10.88
C GLU A 90 2.44 -8.34 -9.79
N LEU A 91 2.66 -9.64 -9.96
CA LEU A 91 3.66 -10.35 -9.19
C LEU A 91 5.05 -9.90 -9.65
N ARG A 92 6.00 -9.83 -8.72
CA ARG A 92 7.37 -9.41 -9.04
C ARG A 92 7.99 -10.35 -10.07
N THR A 93 8.73 -9.75 -11.01
CA THR A 93 9.55 -10.47 -11.99
C THR A 93 11.03 -10.47 -11.64
N THR A 94 11.42 -9.65 -10.65
CA THR A 94 12.78 -9.51 -10.15
C THR A 94 12.91 -10.03 -8.72
N GLN A 95 14.14 -10.33 -8.30
CA GLN A 95 14.42 -10.75 -6.93
C GLN A 95 14.30 -9.54 -5.99
N ASN A 96 13.48 -9.67 -4.95
CA ASN A 96 13.47 -8.75 -3.82
C ASN A 96 14.28 -9.33 -2.64
N TRP A 97 14.53 -8.49 -1.64
CA TRP A 97 15.16 -8.90 -0.38
C TRP A 97 14.65 -8.00 0.74
N ILE A 98 14.72 -8.50 1.99
CA ILE A 98 14.22 -7.81 3.17
C ILE A 98 15.42 -7.46 4.06
N SER A 99 15.52 -6.18 4.41
CA SER A 99 16.56 -5.60 5.28
C SER A 99 17.99 -5.83 4.77
N GLY A 100 18.47 -4.92 3.93
CA GLY A 100 19.79 -4.95 3.32
C GLY A 100 19.84 -4.10 2.04
N SER A 101 21.04 -3.78 1.57
CA SER A 101 21.22 -3.04 0.31
C SER A 101 21.36 -3.95 -0.91
N MET A 102 21.64 -5.24 -0.68
CA MET A 102 21.78 -6.26 -1.73
C MET A 102 21.44 -7.65 -1.17
N PRO A 103 21.15 -8.66 -2.01
CA PRO A 103 20.85 -10.01 -1.53
C PRO A 103 21.92 -10.60 -0.60
N GLY A 104 23.20 -10.30 -0.84
CA GLY A 104 24.32 -10.83 -0.07
C GLY A 104 24.45 -10.31 1.37
N ASN A 105 23.77 -9.21 1.72
CA ASN A 105 23.73 -8.68 3.09
C ASN A 105 22.30 -8.58 3.65
N ALA A 106 21.34 -9.21 2.98
CA ALA A 106 19.95 -9.20 3.41
C ALA A 106 19.73 -10.10 4.62
N VAL A 107 18.85 -9.70 5.55
CA VAL A 107 18.39 -10.57 6.64
C VAL A 107 17.58 -11.73 6.07
N PHE A 108 16.83 -11.49 5.00
CA PHE A 108 16.04 -12.50 4.33
C PHE A 108 15.95 -12.25 2.82
N VAL A 109 16.11 -13.33 2.05
CA VAL A 109 15.89 -13.34 0.60
C VAL A 109 14.71 -14.28 0.34
N PRO A 110 13.54 -13.76 -0.10
CA PRO A 110 12.39 -14.59 -0.49
C PRO A 110 12.72 -15.53 -1.65
N PRO A 111 11.84 -16.52 -1.96
CA PRO A 111 11.99 -17.40 -3.13
C PRO A 111 12.29 -16.65 -4.43
N LEU A 112 12.75 -17.34 -5.47
CA LEU A 112 12.98 -16.71 -6.77
C LEU A 112 11.65 -16.25 -7.39
N ALA A 113 11.71 -15.22 -8.25
CA ALA A 113 10.49 -14.64 -8.83
C ALA A 113 9.62 -15.66 -9.58
N HIS A 114 10.25 -16.62 -10.27
CA HIS A 114 9.56 -17.69 -11.00
C HIS A 114 8.98 -18.79 -10.11
N GLU A 115 9.29 -18.79 -8.82
CA GLU A 115 8.72 -19.73 -7.83
C GLU A 115 7.43 -19.17 -7.20
N VAL A 116 7.08 -17.91 -7.47
CA VAL A 116 5.82 -17.32 -7.02
C VAL A 116 4.69 -17.75 -7.97
N PRO A 117 3.69 -18.50 -7.49
CA PRO A 117 2.59 -18.96 -8.33
C PRO A 117 1.71 -17.79 -8.80
N ALA A 118 1.30 -17.85 -10.07
CA ALA A 118 0.46 -16.86 -10.74
C ALA A 118 -1.05 -17.13 -10.62
#